data_AF-A0A1F5E4W1-F1
#
_entry.id   AF-A0A1F5E4W1-F1
#
_cell.length_a   1.000
_cell.length_b   1.000
_cell.length_c   1.000
_cell.angle_alpha   90.00
_cell.angle_beta   90.00
_cell.angle_gamma   90.00
#
_symmetry.space_group_name_H-M   'P 1'
#
loop_
_entity.id
_entity.type
_entity.pdbx_description
1 polymer ?
#
loop_
_entity_poly.entity_id
_entity_poly.type
_entity_poly.pdbx_seq_one_letter_code
_entity_poly.pdbx_strand_id
1 'polypeptide(L)'
;MRVTISGGYKNLRLKDYDYKNGWFFITNKTNFSQPYLKEEILDLVKREIKSINKICSGVNLDFATVVPTHVHAILVFQNSQLPLSDVWRRFKARTTLFAKRGRLLTDKSLWQRNYFEHVIRTDKALSKIREYIQNNPLKENLPLSEIYE
;
A
#
# COMPACT_ATOMS: atom_id res chain seq x y z
N MET A 1 -31.09 -10.50 -18.30
CA MET A 1 -30.19 -9.48 -18.89
C MET A 1 -28.83 -9.62 -18.21
N ARG A 2 -27.85 -10.25 -18.89
CA ARG A 2 -26.50 -10.46 -18.33
C ARG A 2 -25.71 -9.17 -18.50
N VAL A 3 -25.40 -8.50 -17.39
CA VAL A 3 -24.50 -7.34 -17.41
C VAL A 3 -23.07 -7.88 -17.45
N THR A 4 -22.47 -7.80 -18.63
CA THR A 4 -21.04 -8.01 -18.84
C THR A 4 -20.30 -6.86 -18.16
N ILE A 5 -19.64 -7.12 -17.03
CA ILE A 5 -18.82 -6.12 -16.34
C ILE A 5 -17.49 -6.03 -17.09
N SER A 6 -17.36 -5.05 -17.97
CA SER A 6 -16.08 -4.65 -18.54
C SER A 6 -15.20 -4.05 -17.44
N GLY A 7 -13.95 -4.52 -17.37
CA GLY A 7 -12.98 -4.20 -16.33
C GLY A 7 -12.51 -2.73 -16.34
N GLY A 8 -13.34 -1.83 -15.83
CA GLY A 8 -12.96 -0.50 -15.40
C GLY A 8 -12.81 -0.47 -13.88
N TYR A 9 -11.63 -0.11 -13.37
CA TYR A 9 -11.44 0.15 -11.94
C TYR A 9 -12.42 1.25 -11.50
N LYS A 10 -13.45 0.86 -10.74
CA LYS A 10 -14.37 1.77 -10.06
C LYS A 10 -13.52 2.75 -9.25
N ASN A 11 -13.78 4.05 -9.33
CA ASN A 11 -13.02 5.03 -8.59
C ASN A 11 -13.24 4.78 -7.08
N LEU A 12 -12.28 4.11 -6.44
CA LEU A 12 -12.37 3.68 -5.03
C LEU A 12 -12.28 4.87 -4.07
N ARG A 13 -11.87 6.04 -4.57
CA ARG A 13 -11.74 7.24 -3.77
C ARG A 13 -13.10 7.81 -3.42
N LEU A 14 -13.24 8.12 -2.14
CA LEU A 14 -14.37 8.88 -1.63
C LEU A 14 -14.25 10.31 -2.13
N LYS A 15 -15.30 10.79 -2.80
CA LYS A 15 -15.38 12.17 -3.24
C LYS A 15 -15.34 13.08 -2.00
N ASP A 16 -14.59 14.17 -2.09
CA ASP A 16 -14.47 15.20 -1.05
C ASP A 16 -13.86 14.73 0.30
N TYR A 17 -13.26 13.54 0.34
CA TYR A 17 -12.55 13.06 1.53
C TYR A 17 -11.15 13.66 1.65
N ASP A 18 -10.75 14.05 2.86
CA ASP A 18 -9.40 14.56 3.12
C ASP A 18 -8.39 13.43 3.26
N TYR A 19 -7.68 13.14 2.17
CA TYR A 19 -6.61 12.15 2.13
C TYR A 19 -5.30 12.58 2.83
N LYS A 20 -5.34 13.64 3.65
CA LYS A 20 -4.23 14.09 4.51
C LYS A 20 -4.45 13.76 5.99
N ASN A 21 -5.58 13.15 6.34
CA ASN A 21 -5.93 12.78 7.71
C ASN A 21 -6.64 11.41 7.76
N GLY A 22 -6.39 10.65 8.82
CA GLY A 22 -7.03 9.36 9.07
C GLY A 22 -6.14 8.15 8.79
N TRP A 23 -6.77 6.98 8.68
CA TRP A 23 -6.09 5.70 8.49
C TRP A 23 -6.33 5.16 7.09
N PHE A 24 -5.27 4.72 6.43
CA PHE A 24 -5.34 4.19 5.08
C PHE A 24 -4.70 2.82 5.01
N PHE A 25 -5.49 1.83 4.61
CA PHE A 25 -4.98 0.53 4.20
C PHE A 25 -4.58 0.57 2.73
N ILE A 26 -3.47 -0.09 2.39
CA ILE A 26 -2.92 -0.17 1.04
C ILE A 26 -2.51 -1.61 0.72
N THR A 27 -2.88 -2.10 -0.46
CA THR A 27 -2.21 -3.24 -1.11
C THR A 27 -1.54 -2.76 -2.39
N ASN A 28 -0.21 -2.84 -2.47
CA ASN A 28 0.55 -2.56 -3.69
C ASN A 28 1.31 -3.80 -4.16
N LYS A 29 0.98 -4.29 -5.36
CA LYS A 29 1.72 -5.37 -6.01
C LYS A 29 2.96 -4.90 -6.75
N THR A 30 3.93 -5.79 -6.86
CA THR A 30 5.05 -5.65 -7.79
C THR A 30 4.55 -5.59 -9.24
N ASN A 31 5.41 -5.12 -10.14
CA ASN A 31 5.08 -5.10 -11.55
C ASN A 31 4.85 -6.52 -12.09
N PHE A 32 3.78 -6.70 -12.88
CA PHE A 32 3.31 -8.00 -13.36
C PHE A 32 3.11 -9.08 -12.26
N SER A 33 2.87 -8.65 -11.01
CA SER A 33 2.74 -9.53 -9.84
C SER A 33 3.90 -10.52 -9.65
N GLN A 34 5.09 -10.18 -10.15
CA GLN A 34 6.26 -11.05 -10.09
C GLN A 34 6.89 -11.04 -8.69
N PRO A 35 7.55 -12.13 -8.25
CA PRO A 35 8.12 -12.22 -6.91
C PRO A 35 9.44 -11.43 -6.78
N TYR A 36 9.37 -10.10 -6.94
CA TYR A 36 10.53 -9.21 -6.89
C TYR A 36 10.96 -8.83 -5.46
N LEU A 37 10.09 -8.98 -4.45
CA LEU A 37 10.39 -8.59 -3.07
C LEU A 37 11.08 -9.73 -2.32
N LYS A 38 12.34 -9.96 -2.66
CA LYS A 38 13.21 -10.99 -2.07
C LYS A 38 14.59 -10.41 -1.75
N GLU A 39 15.30 -11.07 -0.85
CA GLU A 39 16.70 -10.76 -0.52
C GLU A 39 16.90 -9.24 -0.26
N GLU A 40 17.87 -8.61 -0.91
CA GLU A 40 18.19 -7.20 -0.71
C GLU A 40 17.04 -6.23 -1.08
N ILE A 41 16.18 -6.60 -2.04
CA ILE A 41 15.00 -5.79 -2.39
C ILE A 41 13.98 -5.84 -1.26
N LEU A 42 13.80 -7.00 -0.63
CA LEU A 42 12.90 -7.15 0.52
C LEU A 42 13.35 -6.24 1.67
N ASP A 43 14.64 -6.25 1.98
CA ASP A 43 15.21 -5.44 3.06
C ASP A 43 15.15 -3.94 2.76
N LEU A 44 15.43 -3.55 1.51
CA LEU A 44 15.25 -2.20 1.02
C LEU A 44 13.80 -1.71 1.22
N VAL A 45 12.81 -2.50 0.78
CA VAL A 45 11.39 -2.13 0.87
C VAL A 45 10.94 -2.03 2.32
N LYS A 46 11.32 -3.00 3.17
CA LYS A 46 11.05 -2.97 4.62
C LYS A 46 11.65 -1.73 5.29
N ARG A 47 12.87 -1.36 4.93
CA ARG A 47 13.54 -0.16 5.47
C ARG A 47 12.84 1.13 5.04
N GLU A 48 12.54 1.28 3.76
CA GLU A 48 11.92 2.50 3.24
C GLU A 48 10.51 2.70 3.80
N ILE A 49 9.70 1.63 3.95
CA ILE A 49 8.35 1.76 4.51
C ILE A 49 8.40 2.11 6.00
N LYS A 50 9.32 1.51 6.77
CA LYS A 50 9.55 1.86 8.18
C LYS A 50 10.04 3.31 8.36
N SER A 51 10.67 3.87 7.35
CA SER A 51 11.20 5.24 7.38
C SER A 51 10.24 6.27 6.78
N ILE A 52 8.98 5.91 6.53
CA ILE A 52 8.04 6.78 5.81
C ILE A 52 7.79 8.11 6.52
N ASN A 53 7.79 8.11 7.86
CA ASN A 53 7.64 9.31 8.69
C ASN A 53 8.81 10.30 8.55
N LYS A 54 10.02 9.80 8.27
CA LYS A 54 11.20 10.63 7.98
C LYS A 54 11.11 11.29 6.59
N ILE A 55 10.33 10.71 5.68
CA ILE A 55 10.21 11.14 4.28
C ILE A 55 8.99 12.06 4.08
N CYS A 56 7.90 11.80 4.82
CA CYS A 56 6.63 12.50 4.71
C CYS A 56 6.15 12.94 6.10
N SER A 57 6.26 14.24 6.39
CA SER A 57 5.78 14.82 7.66
C SER A 57 4.27 14.62 7.83
N GLY A 58 3.87 14.22 9.04
CA GLY A 58 2.47 13.94 9.38
C GLY A 58 1.98 12.57 8.90
N VAL A 59 2.89 11.65 8.55
CA VAL A 59 2.58 10.26 8.18
C VAL A 59 3.35 9.31 9.09
N ASN A 60 2.67 8.34 9.67
CA ASN A 60 3.28 7.24 10.44
C ASN A 60 2.90 5.88 9.84
N LEU A 61 3.79 4.91 10.03
CA LEU A 61 3.50 3.51 9.72
C LEU A 61 2.84 2.87 10.93
N ASP A 62 1.64 2.34 10.75
CA ASP A 62 0.93 1.57 11.77
C ASP A 62 1.29 0.09 11.71
N PHE A 63 1.18 -0.49 10.52
CA PHE A 63 1.46 -1.90 10.27
C PHE A 63 1.90 -2.10 8.83
N ALA A 64 2.79 -3.07 8.57
CA ALA A 64 3.07 -3.52 7.22
C ALA A 64 3.49 -4.98 7.17
N THR A 65 3.06 -5.65 6.10
CA THR A 65 3.57 -6.95 5.70
C THR A 65 4.12 -6.85 4.28
N VAL A 66 5.33 -7.38 4.07
CA VAL A 66 5.97 -7.45 2.76
C VAL A 66 6.14 -8.91 2.38
N VAL A 67 5.48 -9.33 1.32
CA VAL A 67 5.56 -10.68 0.74
C VAL A 67 6.11 -10.61 -0.67
N PRO A 68 6.57 -11.72 -1.28
CA PRO A 68 7.33 -11.66 -2.53
C PRO A 68 6.69 -10.85 -3.67
N THR A 69 5.36 -10.86 -3.78
CA THR A 69 4.62 -10.23 -4.89
C THR A 69 3.94 -8.91 -4.52
N HIS A 70 3.82 -8.55 -3.24
CA HIS A 70 3.10 -7.34 -2.82
C HIS A 70 3.41 -6.88 -1.40
N VAL A 71 2.96 -5.66 -1.10
CA VAL A 71 3.00 -5.06 0.24
C VAL A 71 1.59 -4.75 0.69
N HIS A 72 1.29 -5.11 1.94
CA HIS A 72 0.20 -4.54 2.70
C HIS A 72 0.74 -3.50 3.67
N ALA A 73 0.07 -2.36 3.77
CA ALA A 73 0.44 -1.31 4.70
C ALA A 73 -0.79 -0.62 5.28
N ILE A 74 -0.71 -0.25 6.54
CA ILE A 74 -1.63 0.67 7.20
C ILE A 74 -0.81 1.92 7.56
N LEU A 75 -1.23 3.06 7.03
CA LEU A 75 -0.61 4.35 7.32
C LEU A 75 -1.56 5.22 8.13
N VAL A 76 -1.02 5.93 9.11
CA VAL A 76 -1.73 6.95 9.90
C VAL A 76 -1.32 8.31 9.41
N PHE A 77 -2.28 9.13 9.03
CA PHE A 77 -2.07 10.51 8.60
C PHE A 77 -2.64 11.46 9.65
N GLN A 78 -1.81 12.39 10.11
CA GLN A 78 -2.12 13.39 11.12
C GLN A 78 -1.58 14.74 10.63
N ASN A 79 -2.46 15.55 10.05
CA ASN A 79 -2.10 16.82 9.40
C ASN A 79 -0.94 16.65 8.41
N SER A 80 -1.03 15.61 7.57
CA SER A 80 0.00 15.33 6.58
C SER A 80 0.13 16.49 5.59
N GLN A 81 1.36 16.87 5.27
CA GLN A 81 1.62 17.89 4.26
C GLN A 81 1.22 17.41 2.85
N LEU A 82 1.18 16.10 2.64
CA LEU A 82 0.92 15.46 1.36
C LEU A 82 -0.28 14.53 1.44
N PRO A 83 -1.11 14.46 0.38
CA PRO A 83 -2.17 13.46 0.31
C PRO A 83 -1.58 12.05 0.15
N LEU A 84 -2.37 11.03 0.52
CA LEU A 84 -2.03 9.61 0.41
C LEU A 84 -1.34 9.24 -0.92
N SER A 85 -1.89 9.68 -2.06
CA SER A 85 -1.32 9.43 -3.39
C SER A 85 0.12 9.87 -3.53
N ASP A 86 0.47 11.04 -2.98
CA ASP A 86 1.80 11.61 -3.13
C ASP A 86 2.81 10.92 -2.22
N VAL A 87 2.38 10.59 -1.00
CA VAL A 87 3.15 9.80 -0.04
C VAL A 87 3.49 8.44 -0.66
N TRP A 88 2.49 7.73 -1.18
CA TRP A 88 2.70 6.42 -1.76
C TRP A 88 3.49 6.47 -3.09
N ARG A 89 3.28 7.50 -3.91
CA ARG A 89 4.11 7.79 -5.10
C ARG A 89 5.59 7.95 -4.72
N ARG A 90 5.89 8.72 -3.68
CA ARG A 90 7.27 8.92 -3.19
C ARG A 90 7.89 7.60 -2.71
N PHE A 91 7.14 6.81 -1.95
CA PHE A 91 7.58 5.48 -1.52
C PHE A 91 7.97 4.57 -2.71
N LYS A 92 7.09 4.47 -3.71
CA LYS A 92 7.33 3.67 -4.93
C LYS A 92 8.54 4.16 -5.73
N ALA A 93 8.68 5.48 -5.86
CA ALA A 93 9.79 6.09 -6.58
C ALA A 93 11.13 5.83 -5.88
N ARG A 94 11.19 6.01 -4.55
CA ARG A 94 12.41 5.81 -3.76
C ARG A 94 12.89 4.36 -3.78
N THR A 95 11.98 3.42 -3.54
CA THR A 95 12.31 1.98 -3.57
C THR A 95 12.81 1.54 -4.95
N THR A 96 12.15 1.99 -6.03
CA THR A 96 12.63 1.73 -7.40
C THR A 96 14.01 2.36 -7.65
N LEU A 97 14.20 3.61 -7.24
CA LEU A 97 15.47 4.33 -7.43
C LEU A 97 16.63 3.64 -6.70
N PHE A 98 16.45 3.28 -5.43
CA PHE A 98 17.51 2.62 -4.66
C PHE A 98 17.79 1.21 -5.15
N ALA A 99 16.76 0.45 -5.57
CA ALA A 99 16.97 -0.87 -6.17
C ALA A 99 17.82 -0.76 -7.46
N LYS A 100 17.52 0.23 -8.31
CA LYS A 100 18.31 0.48 -9.53
C LYS A 100 19.74 0.93 -9.22
N ARG A 101 19.93 1.84 -8.26
CA ARG A 101 21.27 2.30 -7.82
C ARG A 101 22.11 1.17 -7.24
N GLY A 102 21.49 0.26 -6.50
CA GLY A 102 22.13 -0.95 -5.99
C GLY A 102 22.31 -2.06 -7.03
N ARG A 103 21.93 -1.83 -8.30
CA ARG A 103 21.93 -2.83 -9.39
C ARG A 103 21.10 -4.09 -9.07
N LEU A 104 20.15 -3.98 -8.14
CA LEU A 104 19.21 -5.04 -7.77
C LEU A 104 18.03 -5.14 -8.73
N LEU A 105 17.76 -4.06 -9.46
CA LEU A 105 16.71 -3.94 -10.46
C LEU A 105 17.30 -3.29 -11.70
N THR A 106 17.05 -3.87 -12.87
CA THR A 106 17.50 -3.33 -14.16
C THR A 106 16.53 -2.23 -14.64
N ASP A 107 15.99 -2.33 -15.85
CA ASP A 107 15.15 -1.28 -16.43
C ASP A 107 13.68 -1.35 -16.01
N LYS A 108 13.30 -2.42 -15.32
CA LYS A 108 11.91 -2.66 -14.89
C LYS A 108 11.47 -1.66 -13.81
N SER A 109 10.18 -1.34 -13.80
CA SER A 109 9.53 -0.78 -12.60
C SER A 109 9.41 -1.88 -11.55
N LEU A 110 9.68 -1.56 -10.27
CA LEU A 110 9.47 -2.50 -9.17
C LEU A 110 7.96 -2.75 -8.95
N TRP A 111 7.14 -1.72 -9.14
CA TRP A 111 5.74 -1.70 -8.76
C TRP A 111 4.81 -1.64 -9.98
N GLN A 112 3.62 -2.21 -9.84
CA GLN A 112 2.51 -1.94 -10.75
C GLN A 112 2.11 -0.45 -10.67
N ARG A 113 1.44 0.11 -11.70
CA ARG A 113 1.08 1.54 -11.74
C ARG A 113 0.14 1.97 -10.60
N ASN A 114 -0.96 1.25 -10.42
CA ASN A 114 -1.98 1.55 -9.41
C ASN A 114 -1.76 0.76 -8.11
N TYR A 115 -2.55 1.01 -7.08
CA TYR A 115 -2.59 0.22 -5.86
C TYR A 115 -4.02 0.23 -5.32
N PHE A 116 -4.37 -0.79 -4.56
CA PHE A 116 -5.62 -0.79 -3.81
C PHE A 116 -5.43 0.07 -2.56
N GLU A 117 -6.40 0.92 -2.27
CA GLU A 117 -6.45 1.71 -1.05
C GLU A 117 -7.85 1.65 -0.44
N HIS A 118 -7.91 1.68 0.89
CA HIS A 118 -9.17 1.72 1.65
C HIS A 118 -9.04 2.66 2.84
N VAL A 119 -10.03 3.54 3.01
CA VAL A 119 -10.11 4.44 4.17
C VAL A 119 -10.67 3.66 5.36
N ILE A 120 -9.89 3.56 6.43
CA ILE A 120 -10.33 2.88 7.67
C ILE A 120 -11.04 3.89 8.55
N ARG A 121 -12.30 3.62 8.89
CA ARG A 121 -13.19 4.61 9.52
C ARG A 121 -13.37 4.44 11.03
N THR A 122 -12.93 3.31 11.60
CA THR A 122 -13.12 2.98 13.03
C THR A 122 -11.95 2.16 13.56
N ASP A 123 -11.68 2.25 14.87
CA ASP A 123 -10.69 1.42 15.54
C ASP A 123 -11.00 -0.08 15.46
N LYS A 124 -12.30 -0.46 15.51
CA LYS A 124 -12.75 -1.85 15.32
C LYS A 124 -12.28 -2.38 13.96
N ALA A 125 -12.50 -1.60 12.89
CA ALA A 125 -12.07 -1.98 11.55
C ALA A 125 -10.55 -2.00 11.42
N LEU A 126 -9.85 -1.05 12.05
CA LEU A 126 -8.38 -1.00 12.09
C LEU A 126 -7.81 -2.30 12.70
N SER A 127 -8.31 -2.71 13.86
CA SER A 127 -7.89 -3.95 14.53
C SER A 127 -8.18 -5.20 13.68
N LYS A 128 -9.39 -5.31 13.12
CA LYS A 128 -9.75 -6.42 12.23
C LYS A 128 -8.86 -6.50 10.98
N ILE A 129 -8.53 -5.36 10.37
CA ILE A 129 -7.66 -5.33 9.19
C ILE A 129 -6.25 -5.80 9.54
N ARG A 130 -5.67 -5.34 10.66
CA ARG A 130 -4.36 -5.80 11.14
C ARG A 130 -4.35 -7.32 11.33
N GLU A 131 -5.35 -7.85 12.03
CA GLU A 131 -5.50 -9.28 12.27
C GLU A 131 -5.61 -10.06 10.95
N TYR A 132 -6.46 -9.60 10.02
CA TYR A 132 -6.66 -10.26 8.75
C TYR A 132 -5.36 -10.38 7.94
N ILE A 133 -4.61 -9.28 7.76
CA ILE A 133 -3.38 -9.28 6.95
C ILE A 133 -2.20 -9.93 7.65
N GLN A 134 -2.22 -9.99 8.98
CA GLN A 134 -1.26 -10.78 9.75
C GLN A 134 -1.47 -12.27 9.52
N ASN A 135 -2.74 -12.72 9.53
CA ASN A 135 -3.09 -14.14 9.36
C ASN A 135 -3.12 -14.57 7.88
N ASN A 136 -3.32 -13.63 6.96
CA ASN A 136 -3.48 -13.90 5.53
C ASN A 136 -2.54 -13.04 4.66
N PRO A 137 -1.23 -13.03 4.91
CA PRO A 137 -0.30 -12.07 4.29
C PRO A 137 -0.14 -12.24 2.77
N LEU A 138 -0.57 -13.37 2.21
CA LEU A 138 -0.55 -13.65 0.77
C LEU A 138 -1.86 -13.27 0.06
N LYS A 139 -2.93 -12.92 0.81
CA LYS A 139 -4.22 -12.54 0.23
C LYS A 139 -4.21 -11.07 -0.16
N GLU A 140 -4.30 -10.82 -1.46
CA GLU A 140 -4.18 -9.47 -2.01
C GLU A 140 -5.41 -8.57 -1.71
N ASN A 141 -6.58 -9.19 -1.53
CA ASN A 141 -7.86 -8.50 -1.32
C ASN A 141 -8.29 -8.56 0.15
N LEU A 142 -8.95 -7.49 0.61
CA LEU A 142 -9.60 -7.46 1.93
C LEU A 142 -11.09 -7.83 1.81
N PRO A 143 -11.62 -8.68 2.72
CA PRO A 143 -13.05 -8.95 2.82
C PRO A 143 -13.74 -7.79 3.55
N LEU A 144 -13.95 -6.67 2.86
CA LEU A 144 -14.46 -5.44 3.47
C LEU A 144 -15.85 -5.61 4.12
N SER A 145 -16.73 -6.46 3.59
CA SER A 145 -18.03 -6.74 4.22
C SER A 145 -17.84 -7.32 5.63
N GLU A 146 -17.08 -8.40 5.75
CA GLU A 146 -16.80 -9.09 7.03
C GLU A 146 -16.08 -8.16 8.05
N ILE A 147 -15.24 -7.26 7.55
CA ILE A 147 -14.54 -6.29 8.39
C ILE A 147 -15.53 -5.27 8.99
N TYR A 148 -16.49 -4.80 8.22
CA TYR A 148 -17.42 -3.72 8.63
C TYR A 148 -18.79 -4.20 9.13
N GLU A 149 -19.02 -5.52 9.15
CA GLU A 149 -20.04 -6.17 10.00
C GLU A 149 -19.75 -5.96 11.51
#